data_AF-A0A2A5XHV9-F1
#
_entry.id   AF-A0A2A5XHV9-F1
#
_cell.length_a   1.000
_cell.length_b   1.000
_cell.length_c   1.000
_cell.angle_alpha   90.00
_cell.angle_beta   90.00
_cell.angle_gamma   90.00
#
_symmetry.space_group_name_H-M   'P 1'
#
loop_
_entity.id
_entity.type
_entity.pdbx_description
1 polymer ?
#
loop_
_entity_poly.entity_id
_entity_poly.type
_entity_poly.pdbx_seq_one_letter_code
_entity_poly.pdbx_strand_id
1 'polypeptide(L)'
;MNKLKDHMLIGVVIGVLIPIVLYAVLLTFLEYALEENPIRESTIQVIALFANFPLLRITLSKYQKDRLGRGILLSTFVMAIWYIVQHDLLEF
;
A
#
# COMPACT_ATOMS: atom_id res chain seq x y z
N MET A 1 -0.96 -25.28 -11.43
CA MET A 1 0.50 -25.15 -11.28
C MET A 1 0.96 -23.91 -12.03
N ASN A 2 0.92 -22.72 -11.40
CA ASN A 2 1.56 -21.53 -11.97
C ASN A 2 2.41 -20.90 -10.89
N LYS A 3 3.73 -21.12 -10.99
CA LYS A 3 4.76 -20.52 -10.15
C LYS A 3 4.80 -19.01 -10.42
N LEU A 4 3.82 -18.26 -9.93
CA LEU A 4 4.08 -16.87 -9.54
C LEU A 4 5.02 -17.01 -8.34
N LYS A 5 6.31 -17.15 -8.70
CA LYS A 5 7.40 -17.63 -7.87
C LYS A 5 7.31 -16.94 -6.52
N ASP A 6 7.29 -17.74 -5.45
CA ASP A 6 7.19 -17.25 -4.07
C ASP A 6 8.49 -16.51 -3.71
N HIS A 7 8.59 -15.29 -4.22
CA HIS A 7 9.71 -14.41 -4.07
C HIS A 7 9.26 -13.21 -3.27
N MET A 8 9.95 -13.02 -2.16
CA MET A 8 9.74 -11.88 -1.27
C MET A 8 9.88 -10.55 -2.01
N LEU A 9 10.80 -10.45 -2.97
CA LEU A 9 11.01 -9.25 -3.77
C LEU A 9 9.80 -8.89 -4.64
N ILE A 10 9.08 -9.89 -5.18
CA ILE A 10 7.81 -9.66 -5.88
C ILE A 10 6.77 -9.12 -4.90
N GLY A 11 6.72 -9.68 -3.68
CA GLY A 11 5.86 -9.18 -2.62
C GLY A 11 6.12 -7.71 -2.28
N VAL A 12 7.40 -7.32 -2.16
CA VAL A 12 7.81 -5.93 -1.93
C VAL A 12 7.36 -5.03 -3.07
N VAL A 13 7.62 -5.42 -4.33
CA VAL A 13 7.20 -4.63 -5.49
C VAL A 13 5.69 -4.45 -5.52
N ILE A 14 4.92 -5.51 -5.30
CA ILE A 14 3.45 -5.41 -5.28
C ILE A 14 2.99 -4.53 -4.11
N GLY A 15 3.56 -4.74 -2.92
CA GLY A 15 3.19 -4.00 -1.73
C GLY A 15 3.52 -2.50 -1.82
N VAL A 16 4.50 -2.09 -2.64
CA VAL A 16 4.76 -0.66 -2.94
C VAL A 16 3.89 -0.15 -4.09
N LEU A 17 3.78 -0.93 -5.16
CA LEU A 17 3.09 -0.50 -6.38
C LEU A 17 1.59 -0.30 -6.17
N ILE A 18 0.94 -1.19 -5.40
CA ILE A 18 -0.51 -1.15 -5.17
C ILE A 18 -0.91 0.17 -4.47
N PRO A 19 -0.31 0.57 -3.33
CA PRO A 19 -0.62 1.85 -2.69
C PRO A 19 -0.30 3.06 -3.56
N ILE A 20 0.82 3.07 -4.30
CA ILE A 20 1.17 4.21 -5.17
C ILE A 20 0.12 4.41 -6.27
N VAL A 21 -0.24 3.33 -6.96
CA VAL A 21 -1.26 3.38 -8.02
C VAL A 21 -2.60 3.80 -7.43
N LEU A 22 -2.98 3.24 -6.29
CA LEU A 22 -4.26 3.56 -5.64
C LEU A 22 -4.30 5.03 -5.17
N TYR A 23 -3.21 5.55 -4.61
CA TYR A 23 -3.10 6.95 -4.22
C TYR A 23 -3.30 7.89 -5.42
N ALA A 24 -2.59 7.63 -6.53
CA ALA A 24 -2.72 8.44 -7.74
C ALA A 24 -4.14 8.39 -8.33
N VAL A 25 -4.76 7.20 -8.34
CA VAL A 25 -6.15 7.02 -8.79
C VAL A 25 -7.13 7.78 -7.90
N LEU A 26 -7.00 7.65 -6.57
CA LEU A 26 -7.87 8.35 -5.63
C LEU A 26 -7.74 9.87 -5.78
N LEU A 27 -6.51 10.38 -5.82
CA LEU A 27 -6.26 11.82 -5.94
C LEU A 27 -6.85 12.39 -7.22
N THR A 28 -6.56 11.77 -8.37
CA THR A 28 -7.12 12.17 -9.68
C THR A 28 -8.65 12.06 -9.70
N PHE A 29 -9.20 11.01 -9.10
CA PHE A 29 -10.65 10.82 -9.04
C PHE A 29 -11.33 11.88 -8.17
N LEU A 30 -10.78 12.18 -7.00
CA LEU A 30 -11.32 13.21 -6.09
C LEU A 30 -11.25 14.59 -6.73
N GLU A 31 -10.15 14.95 -7.39
CA GLU A 31 -10.00 16.23 -8.09
C GLU A 31 -10.96 16.39 -9.28
N TYR A 32 -11.29 15.29 -9.97
CA TYR A 32 -12.21 15.35 -11.12
C TYR A 32 -13.69 15.27 -10.70
N ALA A 33 -13.99 14.52 -9.64
CA ALA A 33 -15.36 14.28 -9.19
C ALA A 33 -15.89 15.36 -8.24
N LEU A 34 -15.01 16.09 -7.55
CA LEU A 34 -15.37 17.10 -6.55
C LEU A 34 -14.68 18.43 -6.88
N GLU A 35 -15.43 19.52 -6.82
CA GLU A 35 -14.92 20.89 -7.05
C GLU A 35 -13.85 21.29 -6.02
N GLU A 36 -13.99 20.82 -4.79
CA GLU A 36 -12.97 20.93 -3.74
C GLU A 36 -12.75 19.56 -3.11
N ASN A 37 -11.48 19.15 -3.01
CA ASN A 37 -11.13 17.88 -2.39
C ASN A 37 -11.26 17.99 -0.85
N PRO A 38 -12.23 17.30 -0.21
CA PRO A 38 -12.45 17.42 1.23
C PRO A 38 -11.45 16.59 2.04
N ILE A 39 -10.68 15.70 1.39
CA ILE A 39 -9.77 14.78 2.05
C ILE A 39 -8.34 15.29 1.91
N ARG A 40 -7.65 15.46 3.05
CA ARG A 40 -6.23 15.81 3.06
C ARG A 40 -5.42 14.71 2.38
N GLU A 41 -4.40 15.11 1.64
CA GLU A 41 -3.49 14.18 0.94
C GLU A 41 -2.90 13.11 1.87
N SER A 42 -2.53 13.50 3.10
CA SER A 42 -2.03 12.60 4.13
C SER A 42 -3.00 11.46 4.45
N THR A 43 -4.29 11.77 4.55
CA THR A 43 -5.35 10.78 4.75
C THR A 43 -5.50 9.87 3.53
N ILE A 44 -5.41 10.40 2.31
CA ILE A 44 -5.46 9.61 1.08
C ILE A 44 -4.28 8.62 1.01
N GLN A 45 -3.08 9.04 1.42
CA GLN A 45 -1.90 8.17 1.49
C GLN A 45 -2.11 7.00 2.47
N VAL A 46 -2.68 7.28 3.64
CA VAL A 46 -3.01 6.24 4.62
C VAL A 46 -4.06 5.28 4.04
N ILE A 47 -5.15 5.78 3.45
CA ILE A 47 -6.18 4.95 2.80
C ILE A 47 -5.54 4.05 1.74
N ALA A 48 -4.64 4.58 0.92
CA ALA A 48 -3.95 3.82 -0.10
C ALA A 48 -3.05 2.73 0.49
N LEU A 49 -2.32 3.02 1.58
CA LEU A 49 -1.50 2.04 2.30
C LEU A 49 -2.36 0.92 2.91
N PHE A 50 -3.57 1.23 3.38
CA PHE A 50 -4.51 0.25 3.91
C PHE A 50 -4.95 -0.80 2.89
N ALA A 51 -4.87 -0.52 1.59
CA ALA A 51 -5.19 -1.51 0.54
C ALA A 51 -4.23 -2.72 0.54
N ASN A 52 -3.06 -2.61 1.18
CA ASN A 52 -2.19 -3.76 1.36
C ASN A 52 -2.80 -4.82 2.30
N PHE A 53 -3.70 -4.49 3.23
CA PHE A 53 -4.28 -5.47 4.15
C PHE A 53 -5.15 -6.53 3.46
N PRO A 54 -6.13 -6.16 2.60
CA PRO A 54 -6.86 -7.13 1.78
C PRO A 54 -5.91 -7.97 0.91
N LEU A 55 -4.92 -7.32 0.29
CA LEU A 55 -3.94 -7.98 -0.57
C LEU A 55 -3.13 -9.03 0.20
N LEU A 56 -2.71 -8.70 1.42
CA LEU A 56 -1.97 -9.58 2.32
C LEU A 56 -2.83 -10.77 2.75
N ARG A 57 -4.10 -10.53 3.11
CA ARG A 57 -5.07 -11.58 3.44
C ARG A 57 -5.25 -12.56 2.29
N ILE A 58 -5.46 -12.06 1.07
CA ILE A 58 -5.63 -12.89 -0.12
C ILE A 58 -4.36 -13.70 -0.41
N THR A 59 -3.19 -13.08 -0.28
CA THR A 59 -1.89 -13.73 -0.54
C THR A 59 -1.62 -14.89 0.43
N LEU A 60 -1.86 -14.68 1.73
CA LEU A 60 -1.60 -15.68 2.75
C LEU A 60 -2.71 -16.76 2.80
N SER A 61 -3.98 -16.36 2.80
CA SER A 61 -5.09 -17.30 2.99
C SER A 61 -5.45 -18.07 1.72
N LYS A 62 -5.56 -17.38 0.57
CA LYS A 62 -6.01 -17.99 -0.68
C LYS A 62 -4.87 -18.60 -1.48
N TYR A 63 -3.74 -17.90 -1.57
CA TYR A 63 -2.61 -18.35 -2.38
C TYR A 63 -1.54 -19.11 -1.59
N GLN A 64 -1.60 -19.11 -0.25
CA GLN A 64 -0.62 -19.77 0.63
C GLN A 64 0.84 -19.42 0.27
N LYS A 65 1.09 -18.16 -0.10
CA LYS A 65 2.42 -17.66 -0.48
C LYS A 65 3.04 -16.86 0.65
N ASP A 66 3.72 -17.55 1.54
CA ASP A 66 4.31 -16.96 2.73
C ASP A 66 5.39 -15.92 2.41
N ARG A 67 6.31 -16.20 1.46
CA ARG A 67 7.39 -15.23 1.17
C ARG A 67 6.85 -14.00 0.47
N LEU A 68 5.89 -14.16 -0.44
CA LEU A 68 5.22 -13.04 -1.10
C LEU A 68 4.47 -12.17 -0.07
N GLY A 69 3.70 -12.80 0.84
CA GLY A 69 3.00 -12.10 1.91
C GLY A 69 3.94 -11.34 2.86
N ARG A 70 5.07 -11.94 3.22
CA ARG A 70 6.14 -11.27 4.00
C ARG A 70 6.74 -10.06 3.27
N GLY A 71 6.91 -10.17 1.95
CA GLY A 71 7.37 -9.06 1.12
C GLY A 71 6.41 -7.86 1.16
N ILE A 72 5.11 -8.12 0.98
CA ILE A 72 4.06 -7.08 1.08
C ILE A 72 4.06 -6.46 2.47
N LEU A 73 4.16 -7.29 3.52
CA LEU A 73 4.19 -6.82 4.91
C LEU A 73 5.37 -5.87 5.14
N LEU A 74 6.58 -6.29 4.71
CA LEU A 74 7.80 -5.51 4.85
C LEU A 74 7.65 -4.15 4.16
N SER A 75 7.21 -4.14 2.89
CA SER A 75 7.00 -2.88 2.17
C SER A 75 5.96 -1.98 2.84
N THR A 76 4.90 -2.57 3.42
CA THR A 76 3.86 -1.81 4.13
C THR A 76 4.46 -1.10 5.35
N PHE A 77 5.27 -1.80 6.15
CA PHE A 77 5.95 -1.18 7.29
C PHE A 77 6.95 -0.10 6.85
N VAL A 78 7.75 -0.35 5.82
CA VAL A 78 8.71 0.64 5.30
C VAL A 78 7.99 1.91 4.85
N MET A 79 6.90 1.78 4.10
CA MET A 79 6.11 2.95 3.68
C MET A 79 5.39 3.64 4.84
N ALA A 80 4.92 2.89 5.84
CA ALA A 80 4.31 3.49 7.03
C ALA A 80 5.33 4.31 7.84
N ILE A 81 6.55 3.78 8.01
CA ILE A 81 7.65 4.53 8.63
C ILE A 81 7.99 5.77 7.80
N TRP A 82 8.12 5.61 6.48
CA TRP A 82 8.36 6.73 5.58
C TRP A 82 7.28 7.81 5.68
N TYR A 83 6.00 7.41 5.74
CA TYR A 83 4.88 8.32 5.94
C TYR A 83 5.00 9.11 7.26
N ILE A 84 5.32 8.41 8.36
CA ILE A 84 5.52 9.03 9.68
C ILE A 84 6.63 10.08 9.66
N VAL A 85 7.76 9.76 9.03
CA VAL A 85 8.89 10.68 8.88
C VAL A 85 8.55 11.84 7.96
N GLN A 86 7.89 11.59 6.83
CA GLN A 86 7.53 12.62 5.84
C GLN A 86 6.53 13.65 6.38
N HIS A 87 5.69 13.25 7.34
CA HIS A 87 4.65 14.10 7.93
C HIS A 87 5.07 14.65 9.30
N ASP A 88 6.35 14.51 9.67
CA ASP A 88 6.91 14.96 10.95
C ASP A 88 6.04 14.56 12.15
N LEU A 89 5.44 13.36 12.11
CA LEU A 89 4.58 12.87 13.19
C LEU A 89 5.36 12.51 14.47
N LEU A 90 6.70 12.62 14.42
CA LEU A 90 7.59 12.43 15.56
C LEU A 90 7.93 13.80 16.14
N GLU A 91 7.08 14.30 17.04
CA GLU A 91 7.44 15.41 17.93
C GLU A 91 8.29 14.85 19.08
N PHE A 92 9.51 15.37 19.25
CA PHE A 92 10.42 15.07 20.37
C PHE A 92 10.63 16.31 21.24
#